data_AF-A0A6G1ZCR4-F1
#
_entry.id   AF-A0A6G1ZCR4-F1
#
_cell.length_a   1.000
_cell.length_b   1.000
_cell.length_c   1.000
_cell.angle_alpha   90.00
_cell.angle_beta   90.00
_cell.angle_gamma   90.00
#
_symmetry.space_group_name_H-M   'P 1'
#
loop_
_entity.id
_entity.type
_entity.pdbx_description
1 polymer ?
#
loop_
_entity_poly.entity_id
_entity_poly.type
_entity_poly.pdbx_seq_one_letter_code
_entity_poly.pdbx_strand_id
1 'polypeptide(L)'
;MRRIVFILSLILIIGIQTEAQYIYEGACIDVIQQDPTQSLYYQFNNNNVLPIYSSFVTPNIVNGYTQSITISDTEIEILYFKNKQTGYYDLPIQVESSGHIYNCYIRIQFIKK
;
A
#
# COMPACT_ATOMS: atom_id res chain seq x y z
N MET A 1 -17.05 20.28 59.35
CA MET A 1 -16.23 19.46 58.42
C MET A 1 -17.12 18.96 57.30
N ARG A 2 -16.89 19.39 56.05
CA ARG A 2 -17.51 18.79 54.84
C ARG A 2 -16.38 18.54 53.86
N ARG A 3 -16.05 17.28 53.63
CA ARG A 3 -15.08 16.84 52.62
C ARG A 3 -15.81 16.81 51.28
N ILE A 4 -15.50 17.75 50.40
CA ILE A 4 -15.94 17.68 49.00
C ILE A 4 -14.83 16.95 48.26
N VAL A 5 -15.09 15.69 47.93
CA VAL A 5 -14.24 14.85 47.09
C VAL A 5 -14.59 15.19 45.64
N PHE A 6 -13.74 16.00 44.99
CA PHE A 6 -13.86 16.30 43.56
C PHE A 6 -13.05 15.23 42.81
N ILE A 7 -13.75 14.24 42.24
CA ILE A 7 -13.13 13.25 41.35
C ILE A 7 -14.02 13.17 40.09
N LEU A 8 -13.35 13.04 38.94
CA LEU A 8 -13.84 12.64 37.63
C LEU A 8 -14.49 13.73 36.78
N SER A 9 -13.67 14.39 35.97
CA SER A 9 -13.91 14.47 34.52
C SER A 9 -12.65 14.99 33.81
N LEU A 10 -11.53 14.27 33.94
CA LEU A 10 -10.52 14.31 32.89
C LEU A 10 -11.07 13.41 31.78
N ILE A 11 -11.79 14.00 30.84
CA ILE A 11 -12.16 13.32 29.60
C ILE A 11 -10.84 13.07 28.89
N LEU A 12 -10.30 11.86 29.08
CA LEU A 12 -9.20 11.33 28.31
C LEU A 12 -9.74 11.21 26.88
N ILE A 13 -9.62 12.27 26.11
CA ILE A 13 -9.60 12.19 24.65
C ILE A 13 -8.32 11.42 24.36
N ILE A 14 -8.41 10.09 24.42
CA ILE A 14 -7.44 9.22 23.78
C ILE A 14 -7.58 9.60 22.32
N GLY A 15 -6.65 10.43 21.85
CA GLY A 15 -6.57 10.81 20.45
C GLY A 15 -6.54 9.52 19.66
N ILE A 16 -7.67 9.19 19.06
CA ILE A 16 -7.73 8.23 17.98
C ILE A 16 -6.92 8.93 16.89
N GLN A 17 -5.63 8.62 16.82
CA GLN A 17 -4.86 8.86 15.60
C GLN A 17 -5.45 7.89 14.59
N THR A 18 -6.61 8.23 14.02
CA THR A 18 -6.96 7.71 12.72
C THR A 18 -5.87 8.23 11.81
N GLU A 19 -4.91 7.38 11.46
CA GLU A 19 -4.06 7.62 10.31
C GLU A 19 -4.98 7.76 9.11
N ALA A 20 -5.47 8.98 8.88
CA ALA A 20 -6.04 9.34 7.62
C ALA A 20 -4.87 9.31 6.65
N GLN A 21 -4.61 8.15 6.05
CA GLN A 21 -3.80 8.07 4.85
C GLN A 21 -4.54 8.88 3.79
N TYR A 22 -4.25 10.17 3.71
CA TYR A 22 -4.74 11.03 2.65
C TYR A 22 -4.09 10.55 1.36
N ILE A 23 -4.87 9.90 0.50
CA ILE A 23 -4.45 9.54 -0.85
C ILE A 23 -4.44 10.84 -1.66
N TYR A 24 -3.32 11.13 -2.31
CA TYR A 24 -3.13 12.25 -3.22
C TYR A 24 -2.36 11.81 -4.46
N GLU A 25 -2.36 12.64 -5.49
CA GLU A 25 -1.68 12.35 -6.75
C GLU A 25 -0.17 12.13 -6.54
N GLY A 26 0.34 11.01 -7.04
CA GLY A 26 1.73 10.59 -6.90
C GLY A 26 2.06 10.01 -5.52
N ALA A 27 1.08 9.71 -4.67
CA ALA A 27 1.36 9.10 -3.37
C ALA A 27 1.89 7.66 -3.51
N CYS A 28 2.83 7.29 -2.62
CA CYS A 28 3.19 5.90 -2.38
C CYS A 28 2.12 5.26 -1.50
N ILE A 29 1.42 4.24 -2.01
CA ILE A 29 0.36 3.56 -1.26
C ILE A 29 0.94 2.48 -0.35
N ASP A 30 1.99 1.80 -0.79
CA ASP A 30 2.68 0.80 0.02
C ASP A 30 4.12 0.55 -0.46
N VAL A 31 4.92 -0.09 0.39
CA VAL A 31 6.27 -0.57 0.10
C VAL A 31 6.36 -2.06 0.37
N ILE A 32 6.49 -2.84 -0.69
CA ILE A 32 6.66 -4.29 -0.64
C ILE A 32 8.14 -4.63 -0.64
N GLN A 33 8.62 -5.27 0.42
CA GLN A 33 9.98 -5.81 0.48
C GLN A 33 10.02 -7.15 -0.27
N GLN A 34 10.78 -7.21 -1.37
CA GLN A 34 10.78 -8.35 -2.29
C GLN A 34 12.17 -8.99 -2.43
N ASP A 35 12.24 -10.31 -2.28
CA ASP A 35 13.39 -11.13 -2.67
C ASP A 35 13.42 -11.24 -4.20
N PRO A 36 14.50 -10.81 -4.88
CA PRO A 36 14.56 -10.84 -6.34
C PRO A 36 14.57 -12.25 -6.93
N THR A 37 14.73 -13.30 -6.13
CA THR A 37 14.72 -14.70 -6.60
C THR A 37 13.39 -15.42 -6.39
N GLN A 38 12.35 -14.70 -5.95
CA GLN A 38 11.05 -15.29 -5.65
C GLN A 38 9.95 -14.55 -6.39
N SER A 39 8.85 -15.24 -6.66
CA SER A 39 7.63 -14.59 -7.12
C SER A 39 7.11 -13.63 -6.05
N LEU A 40 6.40 -12.61 -6.49
CA LEU A 40 5.70 -11.69 -5.61
C LEU A 40 4.23 -12.07 -5.57
N TYR A 41 3.68 -12.28 -4.39
CA TYR A 41 2.23 -12.23 -4.14
C TYR A 41 1.96 -11.13 -3.12
N TYR A 42 1.05 -10.22 -3.47
CA TYR A 42 0.68 -9.11 -2.61
C TYR A 42 -0.83 -8.97 -2.52
N GLN A 43 -1.34 -8.98 -1.29
CA GLN A 43 -2.74 -8.77 -0.97
C GLN A 43 -2.93 -7.31 -0.54
N PHE A 44 -3.84 -6.60 -1.18
CA PHE A 44 -4.18 -5.24 -0.78
C PHE A 44 -5.06 -5.26 0.47
N ASN A 45 -4.70 -4.42 1.46
CA ASN A 45 -5.54 -4.16 2.62
C ASN A 45 -6.70 -3.20 2.29
N ASN A 46 -6.55 -2.38 1.25
CA ASN A 46 -7.53 -1.39 0.80
C ASN A 46 -8.23 -1.85 -0.48
N ASN A 47 -9.57 -1.87 -0.47
CA ASN A 47 -10.40 -2.35 -1.58
C ASN A 47 -10.63 -1.31 -2.69
N ASN A 48 -9.76 -0.31 -2.82
CA ASN A 48 -10.00 0.82 -3.73
C ASN A 48 -8.97 0.93 -4.86
N VAL A 49 -8.06 -0.04 -4.98
CA VAL A 49 -7.10 -0.07 -6.09
C VAL A 49 -7.84 -0.50 -7.34
N LEU A 50 -7.84 0.33 -8.38
CA LEU A 50 -8.45 0.01 -9.65
C LEU A 50 -7.69 -1.14 -10.35
N PRO A 51 -8.29 -1.78 -11.37
CA PRO A 51 -7.63 -2.83 -12.13
C PRO A 51 -6.26 -2.42 -12.67
N ILE A 52 -5.22 -3.17 -12.31
CA ILE A 52 -3.84 -2.90 -12.75
C ILE A 52 -3.60 -3.59 -14.10
N TYR A 53 -3.55 -2.80 -15.18
CA TYR A 53 -3.26 -3.29 -16.52
C TYR A 53 -1.76 -3.18 -16.84
N SER A 54 -0.98 -4.13 -16.30
CA SER A 54 0.44 -4.28 -16.61
C SER A 54 0.73 -5.68 -17.13
N SER A 55 1.55 -5.80 -18.17
CA SER A 55 1.79 -7.07 -18.87
C SER A 55 2.47 -8.14 -18.02
N PHE A 56 3.16 -7.74 -16.94
CA PHE A 56 3.89 -8.62 -16.04
C PHE A 56 3.18 -8.81 -14.69
N VAL A 57 2.02 -8.19 -14.50
CA VAL A 57 1.21 -8.30 -13.28
C VAL A 57 -0.02 -9.15 -13.59
N THR A 58 -0.26 -10.16 -12.77
CA THR A 58 -1.53 -10.91 -12.77
C THR A 58 -2.40 -10.39 -11.62
N PRO A 59 -3.36 -9.49 -11.88
CA PRO A 59 -4.27 -9.03 -10.84
C PRO A 59 -5.39 -10.04 -10.58
N ASN A 60 -5.78 -10.17 -9.32
CA ASN A 60 -7.06 -10.76 -8.94
C ASN A 60 -8.06 -9.62 -8.69
N ILE A 61 -9.14 -9.59 -9.46
CA ILE A 61 -10.12 -8.51 -9.43
C ILE A 61 -11.41 -9.00 -8.77
N VAL A 62 -11.87 -8.28 -7.76
CA VAL A 62 -13.13 -8.54 -7.04
C VAL A 62 -13.91 -7.25 -6.94
N ASN A 63 -15.19 -7.28 -7.35
CA ASN A 63 -16.08 -6.12 -7.35
C ASN A 63 -15.53 -4.88 -8.08
N GLY A 64 -14.75 -5.09 -9.15
CA GLY A 64 -14.16 -4.01 -9.95
C GLY A 64 -12.85 -3.43 -9.39
N TYR A 65 -12.33 -3.95 -8.28
CA TYR A 65 -11.07 -3.52 -7.68
C TYR A 65 -10.05 -4.65 -7.62
N THR A 66 -8.78 -4.30 -7.65
CA THR A 66 -7.66 -5.23 -7.51
C THR A 66 -7.51 -5.62 -6.05
N GLN A 67 -7.78 -6.88 -5.73
CA GLN A 67 -7.67 -7.42 -4.38
C GLN A 67 -6.27 -7.97 -4.07
N SER A 68 -5.63 -8.55 -5.08
CA SER A 68 -4.25 -9.02 -4.99
C SER A 68 -3.55 -8.94 -6.33
N ILE A 69 -2.22 -8.96 -6.30
CA ILE A 69 -1.39 -9.11 -7.49
C ILE A 69 -0.40 -10.25 -7.32
N THR A 70 -0.07 -10.87 -8.44
CA THR A 70 1.06 -11.79 -8.56
C THR A 70 2.00 -11.33 -9.66
N ILE A 71 3.31 -11.35 -9.41
CA ILE A 71 4.36 -11.18 -10.41
C ILE A 71 5.25 -12.42 -10.36
N SER A 72 5.53 -13.03 -11.52
CA SER A 72 6.38 -14.23 -11.58
C SER A 72 7.81 -13.94 -11.13
N ASP A 73 8.51 -14.97 -10.67
CA ASP A 73 9.92 -14.91 -10.32
C ASP A 73 10.79 -14.37 -11.47
N THR A 74 10.53 -14.81 -12.71
CA THR A 74 11.23 -14.35 -13.91
C THR A 74 11.06 -12.85 -14.12
N GLU A 75 9.85 -12.32 -13.94
CA GLU A 75 9.59 -10.88 -14.09
C GLU A 75 10.18 -10.07 -12.93
N ILE A 76 10.12 -10.59 -11.70
CA ILE A 76 10.79 -9.97 -10.55
C ILE A 76 12.31 -9.89 -10.77
N GLU A 77 12.94 -10.94 -11.29
CA GLU A 77 14.37 -10.96 -11.60
C GLU A 77 14.72 -9.94 -12.69
N ILE A 78 13.91 -9.85 -13.76
CA ILE A 78 14.06 -8.84 -14.81
C ILE A 78 13.94 -7.42 -14.25
N LEU A 79 12.93 -7.16 -13.41
CA LEU A 79 12.73 -5.87 -12.76
C LEU A 79 13.90 -5.51 -11.85
N TYR A 80 14.42 -6.47 -11.08
CA TYR A 80 15.59 -6.25 -10.22
C TYR A 80 16.83 -5.87 -11.03
N PHE A 81 17.15 -6.60 -12.11
CA PHE A 81 18.32 -6.29 -12.93
C PHE A 81 18.21 -4.92 -13.61
N LYS A 82 17.04 -4.57 -14.12
CA LYS A 82 16.79 -3.26 -14.75
C LYS A 82 16.87 -2.10 -13.75
N ASN A 83 16.49 -2.34 -12.49
CA ASN A 83 16.43 -1.31 -11.44
C ASN A 83 17.53 -1.48 -10.37
N LYS A 84 18.65 -2.14 -10.70
CA LYS A 84 19.72 -2.44 -9.74
C LYS A 84 20.35 -1.21 -9.09
N GLN A 85 20.35 -0.08 -9.80
CA GLN A 85 20.91 1.18 -9.32
C GLN A 85 20.04 1.83 -8.23
N THR A 86 18.72 1.86 -8.43
CA THR A 86 17.76 2.43 -7.48
C THR A 86 17.41 1.45 -6.37
N GLY A 87 17.46 0.14 -6.66
CA GLY A 87 17.09 -0.92 -5.72
C GLY A 87 15.59 -1.11 -5.55
N TYR A 88 14.76 -0.43 -6.35
CA TYR A 88 13.31 -0.55 -6.31
C TYR A 88 12.68 -0.30 -7.68
N TYR A 89 11.46 -0.81 -7.86
CA TYR A 89 10.58 -0.49 -8.97
C TYR A 89 9.26 0.06 -8.42
N ASP A 90 8.86 1.25 -8.89
CA ASP A 90 7.56 1.84 -8.53
C ASP A 90 6.53 1.38 -9.56
N LEU A 91 5.64 0.48 -9.14
CA LEU A 91 4.52 -0.01 -9.95
C LEU A 91 3.42 1.05 -9.95
N PRO A 92 3.12 1.69 -11.08
CA PRO A 92 2.04 2.66 -11.16
C PRO A 92 0.69 1.96 -10.96
N ILE A 93 -0.15 2.58 -10.13
CA ILE A 93 -1.52 2.12 -9.85
C ILE A 93 -2.47 3.30 -9.85
N GLN A 94 -3.76 3.03 -9.87
CA GLN A 94 -4.80 4.03 -9.66
C GLN A 94 -5.63 3.64 -8.45
N VAL A 95 -5.94 4.61 -7.59
CA VAL A 95 -6.74 4.40 -6.40
C VAL A 95 -7.95 5.30 -6.43
N GLU A 96 -9.11 4.73 -6.15
CA GLU A 96 -10.36 5.45 -5.99
C GLU A 96 -10.52 5.89 -4.53
N SER A 97 -10.87 7.15 -4.31
CA SER A 97 -11.20 7.65 -2.98
C SER A 97 -12.26 8.71 -3.10
N SER A 98 -13.43 8.44 -2.50
CA SER A 98 -14.57 9.36 -2.48
C SER A 98 -14.99 9.85 -3.87
N GLY A 99 -14.98 8.96 -4.87
CA GLY A 99 -15.36 9.25 -6.26
C GLY A 99 -14.28 9.93 -7.09
N HIS A 100 -13.09 10.17 -6.53
CA HIS A 100 -11.93 10.69 -7.25
C HIS A 100 -10.92 9.58 -7.52
N ILE A 101 -10.27 9.64 -8.68
CA ILE A 101 -9.20 8.72 -9.06
C ILE A 101 -7.87 9.45 -8.93
N TYR A 102 -6.94 8.84 -8.20
CA TYR A 102 -5.58 9.34 -8.00
C TYR A 102 -4.58 8.38 -8.62
N ASN A 103 -3.65 8.88 -9.44
CA ASN A 103 -2.54 8.06 -9.91
C ASN A 103 -1.51 7.98 -8.78
N CYS A 104 -1.20 6.77 -8.36
CA CYS A 104 -0.34 6.49 -7.23
C CYS A 104 0.67 5.41 -7.64
N TYR A 105 1.47 4.93 -6.69
CA TYR A 105 2.33 3.79 -6.94
C TYR A 105 2.49 2.89 -5.71
N ILE A 106 2.90 1.66 -5.96
CA ILE A 106 3.41 0.75 -4.93
C ILE A 106 4.88 0.55 -5.21
N ARG A 107 5.72 0.70 -4.19
CA ARG A 107 7.14 0.46 -4.33
C ARG A 107 7.44 -1.01 -4.09
N ILE A 108 7.99 -1.69 -5.09
CA ILE A 108 8.63 -3.00 -4.93
C ILE A 108 10.10 -2.74 -4.59
N GLN A 109 10.44 -2.82 -3.32
CA GLN A 109 11.78 -2.61 -2.78
C GLN A 109 12.54 -3.93 -2.78
N PHE A 110 13.59 -4.05 -3.58
CA PHE A 110 14.38 -5.28 -3.64
C PHE A 110 15.31 -5.36 -2.43
N ILE A 111 15.18 -6.44 -1.65
CA ILE A 111 16.04 -6.69 -0.50
C ILE A 111 17.34 -7.33 -1.01
N LYS A 112 18.48 -6.65 -0.80
CA LYS A 112 19.79 -7.26 -1.03
C LYS A 112 20.04 -8.29 0.07
N LYS A 113 20.29 -9.54 -0.32
CA LYS A 113 20.94 -10.51 0.56
C LYS A 113 22.41 -10.16 0.71
#